data_AF-A0A951P730-F1
#
_entry.id   AF-A0A951P730-F1
#
_cell.length_a   1.000
_cell.length_b   1.000
_cell.length_c   1.000
_cell.angle_alpha   90.00
_cell.angle_beta   90.00
_cell.angle_gamma   90.00
#
_symmetry.space_group_name_H-M   'P 1'
#
loop_
_entity.id
_entity.type
_entity.pdbx_description
1 polymer ?
#
loop_
_entity_poly.entity_id
_entity_poly.type
_entity_poly.pdbx_seq_one_letter_code
_entity_poly.pdbx_strand_id
1 'polypeptide(L)'
;MLRQEPDRLSPDRRRLGSPHTGGSSNRVPPDATRIGGVDIQRELNKLEEMILDSPRIPLSRRTVVDEEILLDQLDLVRLNLPAAFQEATEILIHKEEVIVEAEQIAQQIIASAEQRAAQILDEMDIVRIAEQEAQQIRQQVQRDCEMMQQQVLGDIDQMRRQAQQELEEFQRQSIMDCEEIQRGADEYADRVLSDLEAQFGDMTRIVRNGRQQIQSDAAAKAAELTNFARRFQDRLR
;
A
#
# COMPACT_ATOMS: atom_id res chain seq x y z
N MET A 1 9.46 -14.93 -17.23
CA MET A 1 9.06 -15.74 -16.06
C MET A 1 10.15 -15.63 -15.00
N LEU A 2 10.10 -14.58 -14.17
CA LEU A 2 10.99 -14.45 -13.01
C LEU A 2 10.25 -15.00 -11.79
N ARG A 3 10.80 -16.05 -11.18
CA ARG A 3 10.34 -16.56 -9.88
C ARG A 3 10.79 -15.56 -8.81
N GLN A 4 9.82 -14.91 -8.19
CA GLN A 4 9.99 -14.22 -6.91
C GLN A 4 9.86 -15.27 -5.79
N GLU A 5 10.92 -15.41 -4.99
CA GLU A 5 10.76 -15.65 -3.55
C GLU A 5 10.74 -14.29 -2.87
N PRO A 6 9.87 -14.11 -1.87
CA PRO A 6 10.38 -13.51 -0.65
C PRO A 6 9.90 -14.19 0.64
N ASP A 7 10.82 -14.17 1.60
CA ASP A 7 10.72 -14.56 3.01
C ASP A 7 9.36 -14.30 3.66
N ARG A 8 8.74 -15.39 4.12
CA ARG A 8 7.68 -15.35 5.14
C ARG A 8 8.31 -15.48 6.53
N LEU A 9 8.84 -14.38 7.05
CA LEU A 9 9.10 -14.21 8.47
C LEU A 9 7.77 -14.07 9.21
N SER A 10 7.32 -15.16 9.82
CA SER A 10 6.22 -15.16 10.78
C SER A 10 6.80 -14.93 12.19
N PRO A 11 6.35 -13.94 12.98
CA PRO A 11 6.60 -13.94 14.40
C PRO A 11 5.36 -14.53 15.10
N ASP A 12 5.25 -15.86 15.13
CA ASP A 12 4.23 -16.52 15.95
C ASP A 12 4.70 -16.54 17.41
N ARG A 13 4.60 -15.39 18.08
CA ARG A 13 4.73 -15.27 19.54
C ARG A 13 3.39 -15.57 20.19
N ARG A 14 2.99 -16.83 20.25
CA ARG A 14 2.04 -17.30 21.28
C ARG A 14 2.37 -18.72 21.69
N ARG A 15 3.12 -18.85 22.79
CA ARG A 15 2.93 -19.82 23.88
C ARG A 15 4.10 -19.74 24.85
N LEU A 16 3.99 -18.86 25.84
CA LEU A 16 4.48 -19.14 27.19
C LEU A 16 3.31 -18.96 28.13
N GLY A 17 2.77 -20.07 28.62
CA GLY A 17 2.03 -20.07 29.86
C GLY A 17 3.03 -20.17 31.02
N SER A 18 2.77 -19.47 32.11
CA SER A 18 3.04 -19.78 33.53
C SER A 18 2.78 -18.49 34.36
N PRO A 19 2.63 -18.54 35.71
CA PRO A 19 1.34 -18.37 36.38
C PRO A 19 1.37 -17.21 37.40
N HIS A 20 0.27 -17.03 38.15
CA HIS A 20 0.12 -16.17 39.33
C HIS A 20 0.10 -14.65 39.03
N THR A 21 -0.66 -13.76 39.68
CA THR A 21 -1.38 -13.78 40.96
C THR A 21 -2.17 -12.47 41.11
N GLY A 22 -3.35 -12.54 41.75
CA GLY A 22 -3.97 -11.43 42.47
C GLY A 22 -4.67 -10.38 41.59
N GLY A 23 -5.87 -9.90 41.87
CA GLY A 23 -6.77 -10.10 42.97
C GLY A 23 -7.90 -9.10 42.77
N SER A 24 -9.13 -9.57 42.65
CA SER A 24 -10.28 -8.79 43.08
C SER A 24 -11.17 -9.78 43.81
N SER A 25 -10.70 -10.10 45.01
CA SER A 25 -11.49 -10.76 46.03
C SER A 25 -12.67 -9.84 46.28
N ASN A 26 -13.85 -10.24 45.80
CA ASN A 26 -15.12 -9.74 46.30
C ASN A 26 -15.20 -10.16 47.78
N ARG A 27 -14.44 -9.46 48.64
CA ARG A 27 -14.61 -9.50 50.08
C ARG A 27 -15.82 -8.64 50.34
N VAL A 28 -16.98 -9.30 50.39
CA VAL A 28 -18.00 -8.89 51.35
C VAL A 28 -17.26 -8.75 52.68
N PRO A 29 -17.21 -7.56 53.31
CA PRO A 29 -16.58 -7.43 54.62
C PRO A 29 -17.29 -8.41 55.57
N PRO A 30 -16.57 -9.35 56.19
CA PRO A 30 -17.16 -10.21 57.21
C PRO A 30 -17.47 -9.32 58.42
N ASP A 31 -18.74 -9.28 58.79
CA ASP A 31 -19.27 -8.91 60.11
C ASP A 31 -18.40 -7.95 60.92
N ALA A 32 -18.52 -6.65 60.65
CA ALA A 32 -18.15 -5.59 61.59
C ALA A 32 -19.16 -5.51 62.75
N THR A 33 -19.51 -6.64 63.36
CA THR A 33 -20.40 -6.66 64.52
C THR A 33 -20.00 -7.75 65.49
N ARG A 34 -18.85 -7.50 66.13
CA ARG A 34 -18.59 -7.77 67.56
C ARG A 34 -17.17 -7.27 67.84
N ILE A 35 -17.01 -5.95 67.83
CA ILE A 35 -15.86 -5.35 68.51
C ILE A 35 -16.24 -5.31 69.98
N GLY A 36 -15.35 -5.86 70.81
CA GLY A 36 -15.56 -6.15 72.22
C GLY A 36 -15.62 -4.91 73.11
N GLY A 37 -16.50 -3.97 72.80
CA GLY A 37 -17.00 -3.03 73.78
C GLY A 37 -17.81 -3.82 74.81
N VAL A 38 -17.56 -3.59 76.09
CA VAL A 38 -18.48 -4.03 77.14
C VAL A 38 -19.89 -3.67 76.69
N ASP A 39 -20.76 -4.68 76.55
CA ASP A 39 -22.15 -4.47 76.17
C ASP A 39 -22.80 -3.64 77.29
N ILE A 40 -22.67 -2.31 77.23
CA ILE A 40 -23.29 -1.40 78.20
C ILE A 40 -24.78 -1.67 78.24
N GLN A 41 -25.37 -2.03 77.10
CA GLN A 41 -26.74 -2.54 77.01
C GLN A 41 -26.97 -3.77 77.90
N ARG A 42 -26.05 -4.75 77.93
CA ARG A 42 -26.18 -5.91 78.82
C ARG A 42 -26.06 -5.53 80.29
N GLU A 43 -25.16 -4.61 80.64
CA GLU A 43 -25.00 -4.17 82.03
C GLU A 43 -26.16 -3.27 82.50
N LEU A 44 -26.77 -2.49 81.60
CA LEU A 44 -28.02 -1.76 81.84
C LEU A 44 -29.23 -2.70 81.92
N ASN A 45 -29.30 -3.74 81.07
CA ASN A 45 -30.37 -4.75 81.12
C ASN A 45 -30.33 -5.54 82.42
N LYS A 46 -29.14 -5.87 82.94
CA LYS A 46 -28.98 -6.48 84.27
C LYS A 46 -29.47 -5.56 85.38
N LEU A 47 -29.15 -4.26 85.29
CA LEU A 47 -29.64 -3.26 86.23
C LEU A 47 -31.19 -3.16 86.20
N GLU A 48 -31.76 -3.21 84.99
CA GLU A 48 -33.20 -3.26 84.78
C GLU A 48 -33.83 -4.55 85.36
N GLU A 49 -33.23 -5.71 85.09
CA GLU A 49 -33.66 -7.02 85.61
C GLU A 49 -33.63 -7.04 87.14
N MET A 50 -32.56 -6.54 87.76
CA MET A 50 -32.46 -6.40 89.22
C MET A 50 -33.58 -5.52 89.81
N ILE A 51 -33.98 -4.46 89.13
CA ILE A 51 -35.07 -3.58 89.55
C ILE A 51 -36.45 -4.23 89.31
N LEU A 52 -36.60 -5.05 88.27
CA LEU A 52 -37.84 -5.75 87.93
C LEU A 52 -38.12 -6.93 88.87
N ASP A 53 -37.10 -7.73 89.20
CA ASP A 53 -37.19 -8.92 90.06
C ASP A 53 -37.22 -8.58 91.56
N SER A 54 -36.93 -7.32 91.90
CA SER A 54 -36.96 -6.84 93.27
C SER A 54 -38.37 -6.84 93.88
N PRO A 55 -38.53 -7.22 95.18
CA PRO A 55 -39.82 -7.25 95.86
C PRO A 55 -40.56 -5.91 95.78
N ARG A 56 -41.79 -5.93 95.24
CA ARG A 56 -42.68 -4.76 95.19
C ARG A 56 -43.43 -4.64 96.51
N ILE A 57 -43.49 -3.44 97.06
CA ILE A 57 -44.28 -3.18 98.27
C ILE A 57 -45.78 -3.13 97.88
N PRO A 58 -46.65 -4.01 98.42
CA PRO A 58 -48.06 -4.03 98.07
C PRO A 58 -48.74 -2.70 98.43
N LEU A 59 -49.62 -2.19 97.54
CA LEU A 59 -50.25 -0.86 97.58
C LEU A 59 -49.31 0.35 97.37
N SER A 60 -48.05 0.11 97.00
CA SER A 60 -47.07 1.16 96.70
C SER A 60 -46.41 0.92 95.32
N ARG A 61 -45.99 1.99 94.65
CA ARG A 61 -45.18 1.89 93.41
C ARG A 61 -43.68 1.69 93.67
N ARG A 62 -43.27 1.46 94.92
CA ARG A 62 -41.87 1.36 95.34
C ARG A 62 -41.39 -0.10 95.36
N THR A 63 -40.16 -0.32 94.90
CA THR A 63 -39.41 -1.58 95.02
C THR A 63 -38.41 -1.52 96.15
N VAL A 64 -38.16 -2.66 96.77
CA VAL A 64 -37.05 -2.85 97.70
C VAL A 64 -35.91 -3.47 96.91
N VAL A 65 -34.83 -2.72 96.72
CA VAL A 65 -33.65 -3.16 95.99
C VAL A 65 -32.47 -3.17 96.95
N ASP A 66 -31.56 -4.12 96.79
CA ASP A 66 -30.28 -4.12 97.50
C ASP A 66 -29.43 -2.95 97.01
N GLU A 67 -29.16 -2.00 97.91
CA GLU A 67 -28.41 -0.77 97.60
C GLU A 67 -26.96 -1.08 97.19
N GLU A 68 -26.31 -2.05 97.84
CA GLU A 68 -24.90 -2.35 97.61
C GLU A 68 -24.72 -2.97 96.21
N ILE A 69 -25.54 -3.98 95.89
CA ILE A 69 -25.48 -4.66 94.59
C ILE A 69 -25.89 -3.71 93.44
N LEU A 70 -26.88 -2.83 93.66
CA LEU A 70 -27.31 -1.86 92.66
C LEU A 70 -26.24 -0.80 92.37
N LEU A 71 -25.57 -0.31 93.42
CA LEU A 71 -24.49 0.67 93.29
C LEU A 71 -23.25 0.06 92.62
N ASP A 72 -22.89 -1.19 92.95
CA ASP A 72 -21.79 -1.89 92.29
C ASP A 72 -22.04 -2.06 90.79
N GLN A 73 -23.28 -2.42 90.41
CA GLN A 73 -23.67 -2.54 89.00
C GLN A 73 -23.67 -1.17 88.29
N LEU A 74 -24.08 -0.11 88.97
CA LEU A 74 -24.03 1.26 88.45
C LEU A 74 -22.59 1.76 88.26
N ASP A 75 -21.69 1.44 89.20
CA ASP A 75 -20.27 1.77 89.11
C ASP A 75 -19.58 1.01 87.98
N LEU A 76 -19.96 -0.24 87.74
CA LEU A 76 -19.51 -1.01 86.58
C LEU A 76 -19.94 -0.34 85.25
N VAL A 77 -21.19 0.13 85.16
CA VAL A 77 -21.65 0.90 83.99
C VAL A 77 -20.84 2.19 83.84
N ARG A 78 -20.63 2.92 84.94
CA ARG A 78 -19.90 4.20 84.96
C ARG A 78 -18.42 4.05 84.58
N LEU A 79 -17.79 2.93 84.96
CA LEU A 79 -16.39 2.64 84.62
C LEU A 79 -16.22 2.32 83.13
N ASN A 80 -17.19 1.64 82.51
CA ASN A 80 -17.10 1.18 81.13
C ASN A 80 -17.63 2.19 80.09
N LEU A 81 -18.48 3.13 80.50
CA LEU A 81 -19.08 4.15 79.64
C LEU A 81 -18.06 5.04 78.90
N PRO A 82 -17.01 5.58 79.56
CA PRO A 82 -16.02 6.42 78.91
C PRO A 82 -15.24 5.70 77.81
N ALA A 83 -14.88 4.43 78.04
CA ALA A 83 -14.15 3.62 77.07
C ALA A 83 -14.97 3.35 75.81
N ALA A 84 -16.27 3.04 75.96
CA ALA A 84 -17.16 2.85 74.83
C ALA A 84 -17.38 4.12 74.01
N PHE A 85 -17.46 5.30 74.65
CA PHE A 85 -17.54 6.57 73.91
C PHE A 85 -16.23 6.90 73.18
N GLN A 86 -15.08 6.57 73.77
CA GLN A 86 -13.80 6.75 73.11
C GLN A 86 -13.70 5.86 71.86
N GLU A 87 -14.05 4.57 71.98
CA GLU A 87 -14.10 3.64 70.86
C GLU A 87 -15.07 4.12 69.76
N ALA A 88 -16.28 4.57 70.13
CA ALA A 88 -17.23 5.13 69.17
C ALA A 88 -16.68 6.37 68.44
N THR A 89 -15.93 7.23 69.14
CA THR A 89 -15.28 8.41 68.55
C THR A 89 -14.16 8.01 67.59
N GLU A 90 -13.35 7.02 67.95
CA GLU A 90 -12.30 6.47 67.09
C GLU A 90 -12.88 5.85 65.81
N ILE A 91 -13.98 5.11 65.92
CA ILE A 91 -14.70 4.57 64.77
C ILE A 91 -15.21 5.68 63.85
N LEU A 92 -15.75 6.77 64.41
CA LEU A 92 -16.23 7.91 63.61
C LEU A 92 -15.08 8.62 62.89
N ILE A 93 -13.95 8.82 63.55
CA ILE A 93 -12.76 9.42 62.93
C ILE A 93 -12.25 8.52 61.80
N HIS A 94 -12.07 7.23 62.07
CA HIS A 94 -11.60 6.28 61.06
C HIS A 94 -12.59 6.17 59.88
N LYS A 95 -13.90 6.24 60.12
CA LYS A 95 -14.90 6.28 59.04
C LYS A 95 -14.70 7.49 58.15
N GLU A 96 -14.50 8.67 58.73
CA GLU A 96 -14.26 9.90 57.98
C GLU A 96 -12.97 9.81 57.15
N GLU A 97 -11.89 9.28 57.74
CA GLU A 97 -10.63 9.03 57.04
C GLU A 97 -10.81 8.11 55.83
N VAL A 98 -11.54 7.01 55.99
CA VAL A 98 -11.83 6.06 54.90
C VAL A 98 -12.67 6.71 53.80
N ILE A 99 -13.64 7.56 54.15
CA ILE A 99 -14.45 8.29 53.16
C ILE A 99 -13.55 9.22 52.35
N VAL A 100 -12.71 10.02 53.01
CA VAL A 100 -11.80 10.95 52.35
C VAL A 100 -10.80 10.21 51.46
N GLU A 101 -10.23 9.11 51.93
CA GLU A 101 -9.33 8.28 51.13
C GLU A 101 -10.05 7.69 49.90
N ALA A 102 -11.26 7.16 50.08
CA ALA A 102 -12.06 6.61 49.00
C ALA A 102 -12.42 7.68 47.95
N GLU A 103 -12.76 8.90 48.40
CA GLU A 103 -13.01 10.04 47.51
C GLU A 103 -11.76 10.44 46.72
N GLN A 104 -10.59 10.48 47.36
CA GLN A 104 -9.33 10.76 46.67
C GLN A 104 -8.99 9.70 45.63
N ILE A 105 -9.14 8.42 45.97
CA ILE A 105 -8.92 7.31 45.04
C ILE A 105 -9.91 7.41 43.87
N ALA A 106 -11.19 7.67 44.14
CA ALA A 106 -12.19 7.84 43.09
C ALA A 106 -11.84 8.98 42.13
N GLN A 107 -11.43 10.13 42.66
CA GLN A 107 -10.98 11.28 41.87
C GLN A 107 -9.74 10.94 41.03
N GLN A 108 -8.76 10.22 41.60
CA GLN A 108 -7.58 9.77 40.86
C GLN A 108 -7.94 8.80 39.73
N ILE A 109 -8.87 7.87 39.97
CA ILE A 109 -9.35 6.93 38.95
C ILE A 109 -10.00 7.71 37.80
N ILE A 110 -10.91 8.63 38.11
CA ILE A 110 -11.59 9.45 37.09
C ILE A 110 -10.56 10.27 36.28
N ALA A 111 -9.66 10.99 36.95
CA ALA A 111 -8.63 11.79 36.27
C ALA A 111 -7.74 10.92 35.37
N SER A 112 -7.35 9.73 35.83
CA SER A 112 -6.55 8.80 35.03
C SER A 112 -7.31 8.25 33.82
N ALA A 113 -8.62 8.00 33.96
CA ALA A 113 -9.47 7.52 32.89
C ALA A 113 -9.69 8.61 31.82
N GLU A 114 -9.95 9.85 32.25
CA GLU A 114 -10.07 11.01 31.36
C GLU A 114 -8.78 11.27 30.58
N GLN A 115 -7.63 11.21 31.26
CA GLN A 115 -6.34 11.37 30.60
C GLN A 115 -6.09 10.29 29.54
N ARG A 116 -6.39 9.02 29.85
CA ARG A 116 -6.25 7.93 28.88
C ARG A 116 -7.23 8.08 27.70
N ALA A 117 -8.46 8.49 27.97
CA ALA A 117 -9.44 8.73 26.92
C ALA A 117 -8.97 9.86 25.97
N ALA A 118 -8.41 10.94 26.52
CA ALA A 118 -7.83 12.03 25.73
C ALA A 118 -6.66 11.55 24.86
N GLN A 119 -5.76 10.72 25.40
CA GLN A 119 -4.65 10.14 24.63
C GLN A 119 -5.14 9.26 23.48
N ILE A 120 -6.13 8.39 23.72
CA ILE A 120 -6.70 7.53 22.68
C ILE A 120 -7.36 8.38 21.57
N LEU A 121 -8.07 9.44 21.92
CA LEU A 121 -8.68 10.33 20.93
C LEU A 121 -7.63 11.04 20.06
N ASP A 122 -6.55 11.52 20.66
CA ASP A 122 -5.44 12.14 19.91
C ASP A 122 -4.78 11.13 18.95
N GLU A 123 -4.51 9.91 19.41
CA GLU A 123 -4.02 8.82 18.57
C GLU A 123 -5.00 8.51 17.42
N MET A 124 -6.30 8.47 17.69
CA MET A 124 -7.33 8.25 16.66
C MET A 124 -7.39 9.38 15.64
N ASP A 125 -7.22 10.64 16.07
CA ASP A 125 -7.17 11.78 15.16
C ASP A 125 -5.94 11.74 14.27
N ILE A 126 -4.77 11.38 14.82
CA ILE A 126 -3.54 11.18 14.02
C ILE A 126 -3.75 10.08 12.98
N VAL A 127 -4.33 8.93 13.38
CA VAL A 127 -4.62 7.83 12.46
C VAL A 127 -5.59 8.28 11.37
N ARG A 128 -6.66 8.98 11.73
CA ARG A 128 -7.66 9.49 10.77
C ARG A 128 -7.05 10.47 9.77
N ILE A 129 -6.20 11.38 10.22
CA ILE A 129 -5.48 12.32 9.35
C ILE A 129 -4.54 11.56 8.42
N ALA A 130 -3.75 10.63 8.95
CA ALA A 130 -2.84 9.81 8.16
C ALA A 130 -3.58 8.97 7.10
N GLU A 131 -4.72 8.38 7.45
CA GLU A 131 -5.58 7.66 6.50
C GLU A 131 -6.13 8.57 5.40
N GLN A 132 -6.56 9.79 5.75
CA GLN A 132 -7.06 10.77 4.81
C GLN A 132 -5.95 11.23 3.85
N GLU A 133 -4.76 11.52 4.35
CA GLU A 133 -3.59 11.88 3.53
C GLU A 133 -3.19 10.71 2.62
N ALA A 134 -3.13 9.49 3.14
CA ALA A 134 -2.84 8.30 2.35
C ALA A 134 -3.88 8.10 1.23
N GLN A 135 -5.17 8.34 1.51
CA GLN A 135 -6.22 8.31 0.49
C GLN A 135 -6.00 9.38 -0.59
N GLN A 136 -5.67 10.61 -0.20
CA GLN A 136 -5.38 11.69 -1.14
C GLN A 136 -4.17 11.38 -2.02
N ILE A 137 -3.08 10.88 -1.44
CA ILE A 137 -1.89 10.47 -2.18
C ILE A 137 -2.23 9.37 -3.18
N ARG A 138 -2.98 8.34 -2.77
CA ARG A 138 -3.41 7.27 -3.70
C ARG A 138 -4.24 7.81 -4.85
N GLN A 139 -5.20 8.69 -4.57
CA GLN A 139 -6.02 9.32 -5.61
C GLN A 139 -5.20 10.21 -6.55
N GLN A 140 -4.20 10.92 -6.02
CA GLN A 140 -3.31 11.73 -6.82
C GLN A 140 -2.45 10.85 -7.74
N VAL A 141 -1.78 9.84 -7.17
CA VAL A 141 -0.97 8.88 -7.94
C VAL A 141 -1.80 8.18 -9.00
N GLN A 142 -3.03 7.78 -8.68
CA GLN A 142 -3.89 7.13 -9.66
C GLN A 142 -4.25 8.06 -10.83
N ARG A 143 -4.60 9.32 -10.55
CA ARG A 143 -4.86 10.32 -11.60
C ARG A 143 -3.60 10.61 -12.43
N ASP A 144 -2.44 10.70 -11.79
CA ASP A 144 -1.18 10.96 -12.48
C ASP A 144 -0.78 9.77 -13.37
N CYS A 145 -0.97 8.54 -12.90
CA CYS A 145 -0.77 7.33 -13.70
C CYS A 145 -1.72 7.29 -14.90
N GLU A 146 -3.01 7.59 -14.71
CA GLU A 146 -4.00 7.64 -15.79
C GLU A 146 -3.63 8.70 -16.84
N MET A 147 -3.22 9.89 -16.40
CA MET A 147 -2.76 10.97 -17.27
C MET A 147 -1.51 10.56 -18.06
N MET A 148 -0.50 10.00 -17.38
CA MET A 148 0.74 9.55 -18.01
C MET A 148 0.46 8.44 -19.03
N GLN A 149 -0.43 7.49 -18.73
CA GLN A 149 -0.83 6.45 -19.67
C GLN A 149 -1.50 7.04 -20.91
N GLN A 150 -2.40 8.01 -20.74
CA GLN A 150 -3.04 8.68 -21.88
C GLN A 150 -2.02 9.43 -22.74
N GLN A 151 -1.05 10.11 -22.12
CA GLN A 151 0.04 10.78 -22.84
C GLN A 151 0.88 9.78 -23.63
N VAL A 152 1.34 8.70 -23.00
CA VAL A 152 2.15 7.66 -23.66
C VAL A 152 1.40 7.02 -24.83
N LEU A 153 0.09 6.76 -24.68
CA LEU A 153 -0.73 6.24 -25.78
C LEU A 153 -0.82 7.24 -26.93
N GLY A 154 -1.02 8.54 -26.62
CA GLY A 154 -1.01 9.60 -27.61
C GLY A 154 0.32 9.70 -28.37
N ASP A 155 1.43 9.63 -27.64
CA ASP A 155 2.78 9.68 -28.20
C ASP A 155 3.07 8.47 -29.10
N ILE A 156 2.67 7.26 -28.67
CA ILE A 156 2.80 6.03 -29.47
C ILE A 156 2.02 6.17 -30.78
N ASP A 157 0.78 6.66 -30.73
CA ASP A 157 -0.04 6.84 -31.93
C ASP A 157 0.52 7.94 -32.86
N GLN A 158 1.10 9.00 -32.30
CA GLN A 158 1.79 10.02 -33.07
C GLN A 158 3.04 9.45 -33.75
N MET A 159 3.91 8.78 -33.00
CA MET A 159 5.13 8.17 -33.51
C MET A 159 4.83 7.13 -34.58
N ARG A 160 3.78 6.31 -34.39
CA ARG A 160 3.34 5.33 -35.40
C ARG A 160 2.92 6.02 -36.69
N ARG A 161 2.16 7.12 -36.61
CA ARG A 161 1.74 7.89 -37.79
C ARG A 161 2.92 8.52 -38.52
N GLN A 162 3.88 9.09 -37.79
CA GLN A 162 5.09 9.65 -38.37
C GLN A 162 5.91 8.58 -39.09
N ALA A 163 6.18 7.45 -38.44
CA ALA A 163 6.91 6.34 -39.05
C ALA A 163 6.20 5.78 -40.29
N GLN A 164 4.86 5.72 -40.29
CA GLN A 164 4.08 5.31 -41.46
C GLN A 164 4.24 6.30 -42.63
N GLN A 165 4.15 7.60 -42.36
CA GLN A 165 4.34 8.64 -43.38
C GLN A 165 5.75 8.60 -43.97
N GLU A 166 6.78 8.51 -43.12
CA GLU A 166 8.18 8.41 -43.56
C GLU A 166 8.41 7.15 -44.41
N LEU A 167 7.82 6.01 -44.04
CA LEU A 167 7.89 4.79 -44.82
C LEU A 167 7.21 4.93 -46.19
N GLU A 168 6.04 5.57 -46.25
CA GLU A 168 5.33 5.83 -47.50
C GLU A 168 6.13 6.75 -48.43
N GLU A 169 6.71 7.82 -47.87
CA GLU A 169 7.59 8.73 -48.62
C GLU A 169 8.84 8.02 -49.14
N PHE A 170 9.50 7.23 -48.30
CA PHE A 170 10.67 6.46 -48.69
C PHE A 170 10.35 5.43 -49.79
N GLN A 171 9.24 4.71 -49.66
CA GLN A 171 8.80 3.77 -50.69
C GLN A 171 8.53 4.48 -52.02
N ARG A 172 7.86 5.64 -51.97
CA ARG A 172 7.58 6.43 -53.16
C ARG A 172 8.87 6.90 -53.83
N GLN A 173 9.82 7.39 -53.04
CA GLN A 173 11.11 7.83 -53.55
C GLN A 173 11.88 6.66 -54.17
N SER A 174 11.93 5.51 -53.51
CA SER A 174 12.62 4.33 -54.03
C SER A 174 12.01 3.84 -55.35
N ILE A 175 10.69 3.91 -55.52
CA ILE A 175 10.03 3.57 -56.79
C ILE A 175 10.47 4.55 -57.88
N MET A 176 10.43 5.86 -57.59
CA MET A 176 10.88 6.88 -58.53
C MET A 176 12.35 6.69 -58.94
N ASP A 177 13.24 6.45 -57.97
CA ASP A 177 14.66 6.23 -58.21
C ASP A 177 14.88 4.98 -59.10
N CYS A 178 14.14 3.90 -58.84
CA CYS A 178 14.20 2.70 -59.68
C CYS A 178 13.73 2.97 -61.12
N GLU A 179 12.67 3.75 -61.30
CA GLU A 179 12.17 4.15 -62.62
C GLU A 179 13.18 5.02 -63.37
N GLU A 180 13.84 5.95 -62.69
CA GLU A 180 14.89 6.78 -63.27
C GLU A 180 16.11 5.96 -63.70
N ILE A 181 16.56 5.03 -62.85
CA ILE A 181 17.68 4.13 -63.16
C ILE A 181 17.33 3.25 -64.36
N GLN A 182 16.12 2.67 -64.41
CA GLN A 182 15.67 1.86 -65.54
C GLN A 182 15.67 2.67 -66.84
N ARG A 183 15.09 3.88 -66.81
CA ARG A 183 15.05 4.76 -67.98
C ARG A 183 16.45 5.13 -68.47
N GLY A 184 17.35 5.48 -67.54
CA GLY A 184 18.74 5.80 -67.89
C GLY A 184 19.49 4.61 -68.48
N ALA A 185 19.24 3.40 -67.99
CA ALA A 185 19.81 2.17 -68.53
C ALA A 185 19.28 1.85 -69.93
N ASP A 186 17.98 2.02 -70.16
CA ASP A 186 17.34 1.84 -71.47
C ASP A 186 17.90 2.84 -72.50
N GLU A 187 17.97 4.14 -72.14
CA GLU A 187 18.56 5.17 -73.00
C GLU A 187 20.04 4.89 -73.33
N TYR A 188 20.80 4.39 -72.35
CA TYR A 188 22.20 4.01 -72.58
C TYR A 188 22.30 2.82 -73.52
N ALA A 189 21.47 1.79 -73.33
CA ALA A 189 21.42 0.63 -74.21
C ALA A 189 21.07 1.02 -75.65
N ASP A 190 20.06 1.86 -75.84
CA ASP A 190 19.67 2.37 -77.16
C ASP A 190 20.80 3.17 -77.81
N ARG A 191 21.47 4.06 -77.07
CA ARG A 191 22.63 4.81 -77.60
C ARG A 191 23.75 3.87 -78.05
N VAL A 192 24.16 2.92 -77.20
CA VAL A 192 25.24 1.98 -77.53
C VAL A 192 24.86 1.10 -78.73
N LEU A 193 23.62 0.61 -78.79
CA LEU A 193 23.15 -0.20 -79.91
C LEU A 193 23.09 0.61 -81.21
N SER A 194 22.65 1.87 -81.16
CA SER A 194 22.62 2.75 -82.33
C SER A 194 24.03 3.08 -82.84
N ASP A 195 24.98 3.32 -81.93
CA ASP A 195 26.40 3.52 -82.28
C ASP A 195 27.00 2.28 -82.95
N LEU A 196 26.70 1.09 -82.44
CA LEU A 196 27.12 -0.19 -83.04
C LEU A 196 26.48 -0.41 -84.41
N GLU A 197 25.19 -0.11 -84.56
CA GLU A 197 24.49 -0.20 -85.84
C GLU A 197 25.15 0.69 -86.90
N ALA A 198 25.49 1.93 -86.54
CA ALA A 198 26.19 2.85 -87.43
C ALA A 198 27.57 2.30 -87.86
N GLN A 199 28.37 1.80 -86.91
CA GLN A 199 29.67 1.21 -87.19
C GLN A 199 29.57 -0.02 -88.10
N PHE A 200 28.61 -0.91 -87.86
CA PHE A 200 28.36 -2.06 -88.74
C PHE A 200 27.88 -1.63 -90.12
N GLY A 201 27.06 -0.58 -90.20
CA GLY A 201 26.64 0.04 -91.46
C GLY A 201 27.83 0.50 -92.30
N ASP A 202 28.77 1.22 -91.68
CA ASP A 202 29.99 1.68 -92.32
C ASP A 202 30.89 0.53 -92.78
N MET A 203 31.12 -0.45 -91.91
CA MET A 203 31.91 -1.64 -92.23
C MET A 203 31.29 -2.42 -93.40
N THR A 204 29.97 -2.60 -93.40
CA THR A 204 29.26 -3.29 -94.49
C THR A 204 29.36 -2.52 -95.80
N ARG A 205 29.34 -1.19 -95.75
CA ARG A 205 29.53 -0.31 -96.91
C ARG A 205 30.94 -0.46 -97.49
N ILE A 206 31.96 -0.47 -96.63
CA ILE A 206 33.35 -0.71 -97.03
C ILE A 206 33.49 -2.10 -97.68
N VAL A 207 32.94 -3.15 -97.07
CA VAL A 207 32.97 -4.52 -97.62
C VAL A 207 32.25 -4.57 -98.98
N ARG A 208 31.11 -3.91 -99.12
CA ARG A 208 30.36 -3.87 -100.39
C ARG A 208 31.15 -3.18 -101.49
N ASN A 209 31.76 -2.04 -101.18
CA ASN A 209 32.63 -1.30 -102.10
C ASN A 209 33.86 -2.14 -102.49
N GLY A 210 34.53 -2.77 -101.52
CA GLY A 210 35.69 -3.65 -101.78
C GLY A 210 35.33 -4.87 -102.63
N ARG A 211 34.17 -5.49 -102.38
CA ARG A 211 33.65 -6.59 -103.22
C ARG A 211 33.33 -6.13 -104.65
N GLN A 212 32.71 -4.96 -104.81
CA GLN A 212 32.45 -4.37 -106.12
C GLN A 212 33.75 -4.09 -106.87
N GLN A 213 34.78 -3.57 -106.19
CA GLN A 213 36.10 -3.32 -106.76
C GLN A 213 36.75 -4.62 -107.28
N ILE A 214 36.71 -5.70 -106.49
CA ILE A 214 37.27 -6.99 -106.91
C ILE A 214 36.47 -7.56 -108.10
N GLN A 215 35.15 -7.40 -108.10
CA GLN A 215 34.32 -7.83 -109.24
C GLN A 215 34.57 -6.99 -110.49
N SER A 216 34.76 -5.67 -110.36
CA SER A 216 35.11 -4.81 -111.49
C SER A 216 36.51 -5.11 -112.00
N ASP A 217 37.48 -5.36 -111.13
CA ASP A 217 38.84 -5.74 -111.51
C ASP A 217 38.87 -7.14 -112.15
N ALA A 218 38.09 -8.09 -111.63
CA ALA A 218 37.91 -9.41 -112.23
C ALA A 218 37.22 -9.31 -113.61
N ALA A 219 36.20 -8.46 -113.74
CA ALA A 219 35.51 -8.21 -115.01
C ALA A 219 36.43 -7.49 -116.02
N ALA A 220 37.26 -6.54 -115.57
CA ALA A 220 38.25 -5.84 -116.39
C ALA A 220 39.34 -6.79 -116.88
N LYS A 221 39.91 -7.63 -115.99
CA LYS A 221 40.86 -8.69 -116.38
C LYS A 221 40.26 -9.70 -117.34
N ALA A 222 39.00 -10.10 -117.14
CA ALA A 222 38.30 -10.99 -118.07
C ALA A 222 38.09 -10.34 -119.45
N ALA A 223 37.75 -9.04 -119.48
CA ALA A 223 37.63 -8.29 -120.73
C ALA A 223 38.98 -8.10 -121.44
N GLU A 224 40.07 -7.87 -120.70
CA GLU A 224 41.43 -7.82 -121.25
C GLU A 224 41.87 -9.18 -121.81
N LEU A 225 41.62 -10.28 -121.11
CA LEU A 225 41.89 -11.63 -121.60
C LEU A 225 41.07 -11.95 -122.86
N THR A 226 39.81 -11.49 -122.92
CA THR A 226 38.94 -11.67 -124.09
C THR A 226 39.42 -10.83 -125.27
N ASN A 227 39.81 -9.57 -125.03
CA ASN A 227 40.38 -8.69 -126.06
C ASN A 227 41.76 -9.16 -126.54
N PHE A 228 42.57 -9.74 -125.65
CA PHE A 228 43.83 -10.37 -126.00
C PHE A 228 43.59 -11.62 -126.86
N ALA A 229 42.68 -12.50 -126.46
CA ALA A 229 42.30 -13.68 -127.25
C ALA A 229 41.76 -13.30 -128.65
N ARG A 230 40.97 -12.23 -128.74
CA ARG A 230 40.45 -11.70 -130.01
C ARG A 230 41.55 -11.13 -130.91
N ARG A 231 42.47 -10.33 -130.36
CA ARG A 231 43.66 -9.83 -131.07
C ARG A 231 44.62 -10.95 -131.49
N PHE A 232 44.68 -12.05 -130.74
CA PHE A 232 45.46 -13.23 -131.10
C PHE A 232 44.81 -14.00 -132.26
N GLN A 233 43.48 -14.14 -132.26
CA GLN A 233 42.72 -14.71 -133.38
C GLN A 233 42.81 -13.89 -134.66
N ASP A 234 42.76 -12.55 -134.57
CA ASP A 234 42.89 -11.66 -135.72
C ASP A 234 44.30 -11.67 -136.35
N ARG A 235 45.32 -12.14 -135.62
CA ARG A 235 46.71 -12.28 -136.11
C ARG A 235 47.03 -13.65 -136.74
N LEU A 236 46.12 -14.62 -136.59
CA LEU A 236 46.25 -15.99 -137.09
C LEU A 236 45.44 -16.25 -138.39
N ARG A 237 44.92 -15.19 -139.01
CA ARG A 237 44.38 -15.17 -140.38
C ARG A 237 45.24 -14.30 -141.28
#